data_AF-A0A254NRP6-F1
#
_entry.id   AF-A0A254NRP6-F1
#
_cell.length_a   1.000
_cell.length_b   1.000
_cell.length_c   1.000
_cell.angle_alpha   90.00
_cell.angle_beta   90.00
_cell.angle_gamma   90.00
#
_symmetry.space_group_name_H-M   'P 1'
#
loop_
_entity.id
_entity.type
_entity.pdbx_description
1 polymer ?
#
loop_
_entity_poly.entity_id
_entity_poly.type
_entity_poly.pdbx_seq_one_letter_code
_entity_poly.pdbx_strand_id
1 'polypeptide(L)'
;MGYTFQGFIGTPEVLEAASIRLRHSKIVPLTGALAVVPIGDELQDEMNADEGRLLELWDILTDRIEAFGVELSEHGRVAYVEADYFGGTGDQGCVVWEHGRELLREVRADKAINHALRLLGVQTAEGEADEFDTVGMGRHRRVESWLSK
;
A
#
# COMPACT_ATOMS: atom_id res chain seq x y z
N MET A 1 -14.82 -14.92 5.51
CA MET A 1 -14.35 -14.53 4.16
C MET A 1 -13.17 -13.59 4.36
N GLY A 2 -11.95 -13.91 3.92
CA GLY A 2 -10.73 -13.13 4.25
C GLY A 2 -10.33 -12.06 3.24
N TYR A 3 -9.63 -11.02 3.70
CA TYR A 3 -9.06 -9.94 2.88
C TYR A 3 -7.57 -9.83 3.17
N THR A 4 -6.72 -9.96 2.16
CA THR A 4 -5.28 -9.71 2.28
C THR A 4 -4.84 -8.70 1.23
N PHE A 5 -4.04 -7.73 1.65
CA PHE A 5 -3.41 -6.78 0.75
C PHE A 5 -2.14 -6.22 1.37
N GLN A 6 -1.12 -6.01 0.55
CA GLN A 6 0.07 -5.27 0.89
C GLN A 6 0.54 -4.50 -0.35
N GLY A 7 1.04 -3.29 -0.18
CA GLY A 7 1.55 -2.53 -1.30
C GLY A 7 1.61 -1.04 -1.08
N PHE A 8 2.08 -0.34 -2.11
CA PHE A 8 2.12 1.10 -2.13
C PHE A 8 0.85 1.69 -2.73
N ILE A 9 0.40 2.82 -2.21
CA ILE A 9 -0.70 3.64 -2.73
C ILE A 9 -0.18 5.06 -2.93
N GLY A 10 -0.45 5.63 -4.10
CA GLY A 10 -0.03 6.98 -4.46
C GLY A 10 -0.63 7.39 -5.79
N THR A 11 -0.29 8.59 -6.28
CA THR A 11 -0.67 8.98 -7.64
C THR A 11 0.15 8.15 -8.66
N PRO A 12 -0.36 7.95 -9.89
CA PRO A 12 0.40 7.25 -10.92
C PRO A 12 1.81 7.82 -11.12
N GLU A 13 1.97 9.14 -11.08
CA GLU A 13 3.26 9.83 -11.28
C GLU A 13 4.28 9.47 -10.19
N VAL A 14 3.84 9.34 -8.94
CA VAL A 14 4.71 8.89 -7.84
C VAL A 14 5.09 7.43 -8.01
N LEU A 15 4.13 6.57 -8.41
CA LEU A 15 4.34 5.14 -8.53
C LEU A 15 5.10 4.72 -9.80
N GLU A 16 5.12 5.56 -10.84
CA GLU A 16 5.95 5.36 -12.04
C GLU A 16 7.45 5.24 -11.72
N ALA A 17 7.92 5.93 -10.68
CA ALA A 17 9.28 5.78 -10.19
C ALA A 17 9.60 4.34 -9.74
N ALA A 18 8.58 3.58 -9.29
CA ALA A 18 8.74 2.18 -8.95
C ALA A 18 8.95 1.29 -10.17
N SER A 19 8.19 1.53 -11.24
CA SER A 19 8.28 0.78 -12.50
C SER A 19 9.59 0.94 -13.25
N ILE A 20 10.34 2.01 -12.98
CA ILE A 20 11.69 2.19 -13.52
C ILE A 20 12.70 1.27 -12.80
N ARG A 21 12.50 1.00 -11.51
CA ARG A 21 13.51 0.33 -10.67
C ARG A 21 13.23 -1.15 -10.42
N LEU A 22 11.95 -1.53 -10.36
CA LEU A 22 11.54 -2.87 -9.97
C LEU A 22 10.83 -3.57 -11.14
N ARG A 23 11.42 -4.68 -11.59
CA ARG A 23 10.97 -5.45 -12.76
C ARG A 23 9.58 -6.03 -12.57
N HIS A 24 9.24 -6.46 -11.35
CA HIS A 24 7.96 -7.08 -11.05
C HIS A 24 6.91 -6.09 -10.53
N SER A 25 7.20 -4.78 -10.53
CA SER A 25 6.21 -3.79 -10.15
C SER A 25 5.12 -3.65 -11.22
N LYS A 26 3.86 -3.64 -10.78
CA LYS A 26 2.69 -3.43 -11.63
C LYS A 26 1.85 -2.32 -11.02
N ILE A 27 1.72 -1.20 -11.75
CA ILE A 27 0.82 -0.12 -11.36
C ILE A 27 -0.60 -0.52 -11.75
N VAL A 28 -1.50 -0.54 -10.78
CA VAL A 28 -2.92 -0.87 -10.98
C VAL A 28 -3.77 0.34 -10.58
N PRO A 29 -4.51 0.97 -11.51
CA PRO A 29 -5.33 2.15 -11.21
C PRO A 29 -6.41 1.85 -10.18
N LEU A 30 -6.64 2.77 -9.24
CA LEU A 30 -7.82 2.79 -8.36
C LEU A 30 -8.88 3.74 -8.95
N THR A 31 -10.05 3.81 -8.32
CA THR A 31 -10.99 4.91 -8.60
C THR A 31 -10.36 6.23 -8.16
N GLY A 32 -10.56 7.29 -8.96
CA GLY A 32 -9.98 8.61 -8.71
C GLY A 32 -8.58 8.76 -9.32
N ALA A 33 -7.74 9.60 -8.69
CA ALA A 33 -6.39 9.93 -9.16
C ALA A 33 -5.29 9.09 -8.48
N LEU A 34 -5.65 7.96 -7.87
CA LEU A 34 -4.71 7.07 -7.19
C LEU A 34 -4.52 5.76 -7.96
N ALA A 35 -3.40 5.13 -7.70
CA ALA A 35 -3.10 3.77 -8.13
C ALA A 35 -2.43 3.02 -6.98
N VAL A 36 -2.27 1.72 -7.17
CA VAL A 36 -1.50 0.85 -6.27
C VAL A 36 -0.37 0.15 -6.99
N VAL A 37 0.69 -0.15 -6.25
CA VAL A 37 1.67 -1.18 -6.61
C VAL A 37 1.51 -2.31 -5.58
N PRO A 38 0.74 -3.37 -5.91
CA PRO A 38 0.58 -4.52 -5.03
C PRO A 38 1.91 -5.25 -4.89
N ILE A 39 2.28 -5.60 -3.66
CA ILE A 39 3.50 -6.37 -3.38
C ILE A 39 3.10 -7.85 -3.26
N GLY A 40 3.10 -8.54 -4.40
CA GLY A 40 3.07 -10.01 -4.43
C GLY A 40 4.45 -10.62 -4.22
N ASP A 41 4.51 -11.95 -4.15
CA ASP A 41 5.72 -12.72 -3.87
C ASP A 41 6.92 -12.30 -4.73
N GLU A 42 6.75 -12.15 -6.06
CA GLU A 42 7.88 -11.81 -6.93
C GLU A 42 8.45 -10.42 -6.68
N LEU A 43 7.59 -9.45 -6.35
CA LEU A 43 8.03 -8.09 -6.02
C LEU A 43 8.65 -8.05 -4.62
N GLN A 44 8.09 -8.80 -3.67
CA GLN A 44 8.64 -8.90 -2.32
C GLN A 44 10.04 -9.51 -2.34
N ASP A 45 10.24 -10.59 -3.09
CA ASP A 45 11.55 -11.23 -3.29
C ASP A 45 12.54 -10.27 -3.95
N GLU A 46 12.11 -9.53 -4.98
CA GLU A 46 12.97 -8.54 -5.65
C GLU A 46 13.41 -7.42 -4.71
N MET A 47 12.49 -6.88 -3.90
CA MET A 47 12.78 -5.81 -2.95
C MET A 47 13.69 -6.26 -1.80
N ASN A 48 13.64 -7.56 -1.45
CA ASN A 48 14.40 -8.13 -0.33
C ASN A 48 15.61 -8.97 -0.77
N ALA A 49 16.01 -8.91 -2.04
CA ALA A 49 17.12 -9.69 -2.58
C ALA A 49 18.45 -9.49 -1.81
N ASP A 50 18.64 -8.32 -1.19
CA ASP A 50 19.78 -7.99 -0.31
C ASP A 50 19.47 -8.24 1.18
N GLU A 51 18.76 -9.35 1.47
CA GLU A 51 18.38 -9.82 2.81
C GLU A 51 17.64 -8.76 3.65
N GLY A 52 16.48 -8.30 3.18
CA GLY A 52 15.65 -7.36 3.93
C GLY A 52 15.18 -7.92 5.28
N ARG A 53 15.18 -7.07 6.31
CA ARG A 53 14.80 -7.44 7.67
C ARG A 53 13.37 -7.01 7.96
N LEU A 54 12.51 -7.97 8.32
CA LEU A 54 11.14 -7.70 8.77
C LEU A 54 11.13 -6.73 9.96
N LEU A 55 10.31 -5.69 9.88
CA LEU A 55 10.15 -4.73 10.96
C LEU A 55 9.24 -5.29 12.06
N GLU A 56 9.50 -4.90 13.30
CA GLU A 56 8.74 -5.39 14.46
C GLU A 56 7.24 -5.03 14.31
N LEU A 57 6.36 -5.99 14.63
CA LEU A 57 4.91 -5.90 14.54
C LEU A 57 4.32 -5.88 13.12
N TRP A 58 5.15 -5.84 12.07
CA TRP A 58 4.70 -5.95 10.67
C TRP A 58 4.73 -7.40 10.19
N ASP A 59 3.86 -7.73 9.25
CA ASP A 59 3.78 -9.06 8.65
C ASP A 59 4.57 -9.13 7.33
N ILE A 60 4.64 -8.03 6.57
CA ILE A 60 5.35 -7.94 5.29
C ILE A 60 6.41 -6.84 5.26
N LEU A 61 6.17 -5.68 5.90
CA LEU A 61 7.06 -4.52 5.80
C LEU A 61 8.48 -4.82 6.32
N THR A 62 9.47 -4.75 5.43
CA THR A 62 10.89 -4.83 5.76
C THR A 62 11.55 -3.46 5.73
N ASP A 63 12.76 -3.35 6.29
CA ASP A 63 13.59 -2.16 6.16
C ASP A 63 13.90 -1.77 4.70
N ARG A 64 13.96 -2.73 3.77
CA ARG A 64 14.13 -2.47 2.33
C ARG A 64 12.88 -1.90 1.69
N ILE A 65 11.71 -2.45 2.03
CA ILE A 65 10.42 -1.94 1.53
C ILE A 65 10.18 -0.53 2.09
N GLU A 66 10.50 -0.31 3.36
CA GLU A 66 10.44 1.02 3.99
C GLU A 66 11.39 2.02 3.32
N ALA A 67 12.66 1.66 3.11
CA ALA A 67 13.62 2.52 2.44
C ALA A 67 13.15 2.91 1.02
N PHE A 68 12.55 1.96 0.30
CA PHE A 68 11.96 2.25 -1.00
C PHE A 68 10.76 3.18 -0.93
N GLY A 69 9.89 3.04 0.08
CA GLY A 69 8.79 3.99 0.34
C GLY A 69 9.29 5.41 0.61
N VAL A 70 10.36 5.55 1.40
CA VAL A 70 11.04 6.83 1.65
C VAL A 70 11.57 7.42 0.34
N GLU A 71 12.22 6.62 -0.50
CA GLU A 71 12.71 7.07 -1.81
C GLU A 71 11.58 7.49 -2.77
N LEU A 72 10.51 6.70 -2.86
CA LEU A 72 9.33 7.07 -3.66
C LEU A 72 8.73 8.40 -3.20
N SER A 73 8.77 8.67 -1.90
CA SER A 73 8.18 9.87 -1.32
C SER A 73 8.84 11.18 -1.77
N GLU A 74 10.04 11.11 -2.38
CA GLU A 74 10.69 12.26 -3.01
C GLU A 74 9.92 12.77 -4.24
N HIS A 75 9.13 11.91 -4.89
CA HIS A 75 8.31 12.26 -6.05
C HIS A 75 6.91 12.78 -5.67
N GLY A 76 6.51 12.63 -4.41
CA GLY A 76 5.19 13.03 -3.90
C GLY A 76 4.73 12.12 -2.77
N ARG A 77 3.57 12.41 -2.19
CA ARG A 77 3.04 11.62 -1.07
C ARG A 77 2.74 10.18 -1.48
N VAL A 78 3.19 9.23 -0.68
CA VAL A 78 2.99 7.79 -0.89
C VAL A 78 2.70 7.11 0.45
N ALA A 79 1.84 6.11 0.41
CA ALA A 79 1.59 5.24 1.55
C ALA A 79 2.04 3.81 1.24
N TYR A 80 2.64 3.14 2.21
CA TYR A 80 2.62 1.69 2.30
C TYR A 80 1.44 1.26 3.16
N VAL A 81 0.77 0.19 2.78
CA VAL A 81 -0.27 -0.44 3.61
C VAL A 81 -0.10 -1.96 3.62
N GLU A 82 -0.51 -2.59 4.72
CA GLU A 82 -0.77 -4.04 4.78
C GLU A 82 -2.06 -4.32 5.56
N ALA A 83 -2.74 -5.41 5.23
CA ALA A 83 -3.92 -5.88 5.93
C ALA A 83 -4.06 -7.40 5.79
N ASP A 84 -4.45 -8.04 6.89
CA ASP A 84 -4.90 -9.43 6.90
C ASP A 84 -6.16 -9.54 7.78
N TYR A 85 -7.29 -9.78 7.13
CA TYR A 85 -8.55 -10.07 7.78
C TYR A 85 -8.98 -11.50 7.53
N PHE A 86 -9.40 -12.18 8.58
CA PHE A 86 -10.09 -13.46 8.52
C PHE A 86 -11.38 -13.44 9.35
N GLY A 87 -12.51 -13.56 8.67
CA GLY A 87 -13.81 -13.70 9.35
C GLY A 87 -14.31 -12.42 10.04
N GLY A 88 -13.82 -11.25 9.63
CA GLY A 88 -14.18 -9.96 10.24
C GLY A 88 -13.25 -9.53 11.38
N THR A 89 -12.29 -10.39 11.75
CA THR A 89 -11.20 -10.09 12.67
C THR A 89 -9.91 -9.95 11.87
N GLY A 90 -9.08 -8.99 12.24
CA GLY A 90 -7.81 -8.73 11.56
C GLY A 90 -7.33 -7.33 11.84
N ASP A 91 -6.12 -7.06 11.39
CA ASP A 91 -5.45 -5.80 11.63
C ASP A 91 -5.05 -5.15 10.31
N GLN A 92 -4.81 -3.83 10.34
CA GLN A 92 -4.18 -3.10 9.25
C GLN A 92 -2.93 -2.39 9.75
N GLY A 93 -1.98 -2.18 8.84
CA GLY A 93 -0.84 -1.32 9.03
C GLY A 93 -0.74 -0.29 7.92
N CYS A 94 -0.25 0.90 8.23
CA CYS A 94 0.14 1.87 7.22
C CYS A 94 1.35 2.70 7.66
N VAL A 95 2.12 3.13 6.67
CA VAL A 95 3.10 4.21 6.83
C VAL A 95 2.92 5.17 5.66
N VAL A 96 2.86 6.47 5.94
CA VAL A 96 2.73 7.52 4.92
C VAL A 96 3.96 8.39 4.95
N TRP A 97 4.55 8.63 3.78
CA TRP A 97 5.71 9.49 3.61
C TRP A 97 5.47 10.62 2.62
N GLU A 98 6.20 11.72 2.81
CA GLU A 98 6.29 12.84 1.88
C GLU A 98 7.66 13.52 2.05
N HIS A 99 8.41 13.67 0.95
CA HIS A 99 9.75 14.29 0.94
C HIS A 99 10.71 13.67 1.97
N GLY A 100 10.76 12.34 1.99
CA GLY A 100 11.64 11.55 2.86
C GLY A 100 11.24 11.54 4.34
N ARG A 101 10.09 12.13 4.69
CA ARG A 101 9.59 12.22 6.08
C ARG A 101 8.36 11.37 6.28
N GLU A 102 8.32 10.66 7.40
CA GLU A 102 7.12 9.96 7.86
C GLU A 102 6.08 10.98 8.39
N LEU A 103 4.87 10.89 7.85
CA LEU A 103 3.71 11.70 8.27
C LEU A 103 2.78 10.94 9.20
N LEU A 104 2.67 9.63 9.01
CA LEU A 104 1.81 8.73 9.77
C LEU A 104 2.43 7.34 9.80
N ARG A 105 2.35 6.70 10.97
CA ARG A 105 2.57 5.27 11.14
C ARG A 105 1.52 4.72 12.09
N GLU A 106 0.79 3.73 11.61
CA GLU A 106 -0.15 2.96 12.41
C GLU A 106 0.13 1.49 12.16
N VAL A 107 0.32 0.72 13.24
CA VAL A 107 0.64 -0.70 13.16
C VAL A 107 -0.39 -1.44 13.99
N ARG A 108 -1.00 -2.46 13.40
CA ARG A 108 -2.10 -3.24 14.00
C ARG A 108 -3.27 -2.38 14.47
N ALA A 109 -3.79 -1.56 13.56
CA ALA A 109 -4.89 -0.63 13.81
C ALA A 109 -6.10 -0.89 12.88
N ASP A 110 -7.30 -0.57 13.34
CA ASP A 110 -8.55 -0.91 12.64
C ASP A 110 -8.80 -0.10 11.35
N LYS A 111 -8.26 1.12 11.24
CA LYS A 111 -8.54 2.08 10.16
C LYS A 111 -7.29 2.64 9.48
N ALA A 112 -6.16 1.94 9.59
CA ALA A 112 -4.87 2.42 9.09
C ALA A 112 -4.91 2.77 7.60
N ILE A 113 -5.57 1.94 6.78
CA ILE A 113 -5.70 2.19 5.34
C ILE A 113 -6.53 3.45 5.08
N ASN A 114 -7.68 3.61 5.76
CA ASN A 114 -8.50 4.81 5.61
C ASN A 114 -7.76 6.09 6.02
N HIS A 115 -6.97 6.03 7.10
CA HIS A 115 -6.17 7.17 7.55
C HIS A 115 -5.11 7.54 6.52
N ALA A 116 -4.44 6.55 5.93
CA ALA A 116 -3.50 6.76 4.84
C ALA A 116 -4.18 7.36 3.60
N LEU A 117 -5.34 6.84 3.19
CA LEU A 117 -6.10 7.35 2.05
C LEU A 117 -6.55 8.81 2.24
N ARG A 118 -6.98 9.19 3.45
CA ARG A 118 -7.28 10.60 3.77
C ARG A 118 -6.06 11.50 3.61
N LEU A 119 -4.88 11.04 4.06
CA LEU A 119 -3.64 11.78 3.85
C LEU A 119 -3.27 11.85 2.37
N LEU A 120 -3.61 10.84 1.56
CA LEU A 120 -3.47 10.90 0.09
C LEU A 120 -4.53 11.77 -0.59
N GLY A 121 -5.42 12.44 0.16
CA GLY A 121 -6.41 13.37 -0.36
C GLY A 121 -7.74 12.74 -0.73
N VAL A 122 -7.97 11.47 -0.37
CA VAL A 122 -9.26 10.81 -0.60
C VAL A 122 -10.31 11.36 0.36
N GLN A 123 -11.45 11.72 -0.20
CA GLN A 123 -12.67 12.02 0.55
C GLN A 123 -13.70 10.94 0.22
N THR A 124 -14.50 10.53 1.20
CA THR A 124 -15.58 9.57 0.96
C THR A 124 -16.54 10.10 -0.10
N ALA A 125 -16.73 9.34 -1.17
CA ALA A 125 -17.66 9.67 -2.23
C ALA A 125 -19.12 9.47 -1.79
N GLU A 126 -20.04 10.19 -2.43
CA GLU A 126 -21.47 10.02 -2.16
C GLU A 126 -21.90 8.58 -2.46
N GLY A 127 -22.53 7.93 -1.47
CA GLY A 127 -23.01 6.54 -1.59
C GLY A 127 -22.00 5.48 -1.13
N GLU A 128 -20.75 5.83 -0.89
CA GLU A 128 -19.72 4.93 -0.37
C GLU A 128 -19.65 4.99 1.17
N ALA A 129 -19.24 3.89 1.81
CA ALA A 129 -19.18 3.85 3.28
C ALA A 129 -17.99 4.62 3.85
N ASP A 130 -16.85 4.57 3.15
CA ASP A 130 -15.60 5.20 3.57
C ASP A 130 -14.60 5.41 2.40
N GLU A 131 -13.38 5.85 2.72
CA GLU A 131 -12.32 6.07 1.73
C GLU A 131 -11.87 4.78 1.03
N PHE A 132 -11.86 3.65 1.73
CA PHE A 132 -11.46 2.35 1.18
C PHE A 132 -12.42 1.91 0.06
N ASP A 133 -13.72 2.02 0.32
CA ASP A 133 -14.76 1.73 -0.66
C ASP A 133 -14.71 2.74 -1.81
N THR A 134 -14.49 4.02 -1.49
CA THR A 134 -14.40 5.11 -2.49
C THR A 134 -13.35 4.86 -3.56
N VAL A 135 -12.17 4.35 -3.19
CA VAL A 135 -11.09 4.08 -4.17
C VAL A 135 -11.19 2.68 -4.78
N GLY A 136 -12.16 1.86 -4.35
CA GLY A 136 -12.36 0.51 -4.85
C GLY A 136 -11.34 -0.51 -4.34
N MET A 137 -10.76 -0.30 -3.16
CA MET A 137 -9.81 -1.26 -2.55
C MET A 137 -10.46 -2.61 -2.19
N GLY A 138 -11.79 -2.67 -2.15
CA GLY A 138 -12.55 -3.90 -1.94
C GLY A 138 -12.73 -4.79 -3.18
N ARG A 139 -12.34 -4.33 -4.37
CA ARG A 139 -12.62 -5.05 -5.64
C ARG A 139 -11.92 -6.40 -5.77
N HIS A 140 -10.79 -6.58 -5.08
CA HIS A 140 -10.07 -7.83 -4.97
C HIS A 140 -9.71 -8.08 -3.50
N ARG A 141 -9.95 -9.31 -3.03
CA ARG A 141 -9.76 -9.67 -1.61
C ARG A 141 -8.39 -10.28 -1.30
N ARG A 142 -7.52 -10.44 -2.30
CA ARG A 142 -6.17 -11.00 -2.17
C ARG A 142 -5.22 -10.23 -3.06
N VAL A 143 -4.00 -9.96 -2.58
CA VAL A 143 -2.98 -9.18 -3.32
C VAL A 143 -2.71 -9.75 -4.72
N GLU A 144 -2.68 -11.07 -4.85
CA GLU A 144 -2.41 -11.81 -6.10
C GLU A 144 -3.52 -11.58 -7.13
N SER A 145 -4.75 -11.36 -6.68
CA SER A 145 -5.88 -11.05 -7.57
C SER A 145 -5.75 -9.66 -8.21
N TRP A 146 -4.97 -8.74 -7.64
CA TRP A 146 -4.61 -7.47 -8.27
C TRP A 146 -3.57 -7.64 -9.40
N LEU A 147 -2.77 -8.71 -9.31
CA LEU A 147 -1.71 -9.01 -10.27
C LEU A 147 -2.22 -9.79 -11.49
N SER A 148 -3.34 -10.51 -11.36
CA SER A 148 -4.00 -11.18 -12.50
C SER A 148 -4.43 -10.18 -13.60
N LYS A 149 -4.48 -10.68 -14.84
CA LYS A 149 -4.84 -9.90 -16.06
C LYS A 149 -6.33 -9.65 -16.17
#